data_AF-A0A923WU77-F1
#
_entry.id   AF-A0A923WU77-F1
#
_cell.length_a   1.000
_cell.length_b   1.000
_cell.length_c   1.000
_cell.angle_alpha   90.00
_cell.angle_beta   90.00
_cell.angle_gamma   90.00
#
_symmetry.space_group_name_H-M   'P 1'
#
loop_
_entity.id
_entity.type
_entity.pdbx_description
1 polymer ?
#
loop_
_entity_poly.entity_id
_entity_poly.type
_entity_poly.pdbx_seq_one_letter_code
_entity_poly.pdbx_strand_id
1 'polypeptide(L)'
;MRFLIQIIIVFLALLYIDYALSKEALVKPRALKPHNTQDVEKSITCDDKKPKLVRVTSGRVTVLNFPFKPKEVVLGSQIFDFKQIKNDLVIMATHALGQTNVVVYLEERRCSFNLVTVKSGGDDILIVKDPKDSQYEVRF
;
A
#
# COMPACT_ATOMS: atom_id res chain seq x y z
N MET A 1 -50.60 25.38 -31.83
CA MET A 1 -50.35 25.81 -30.43
C MET A 1 -49.96 24.67 -29.48
N ARG A 2 -50.53 23.46 -29.57
CA ARG A 2 -50.16 22.32 -28.69
C ARG A 2 -48.71 21.83 -28.82
N PHE A 3 -48.14 21.87 -30.03
CA PHE A 3 -46.73 21.49 -30.27
C PHE A 3 -45.72 22.44 -29.64
N LEU A 4 -46.02 23.75 -29.55
CA LEU A 4 -45.11 24.73 -28.95
C LEU A 4 -44.97 24.50 -27.43
N ILE A 5 -46.06 24.09 -26.79
CA ILE A 5 -46.10 23.82 -25.34
C ILE A 5 -45.25 22.59 -25.00
N GLN A 6 -45.29 21.53 -25.81
CA GLN A 6 -44.47 20.35 -25.57
C GLN A 6 -42.96 20.62 -25.72
N ILE A 7 -42.57 21.46 -26.70
CA ILE A 7 -41.17 21.85 -26.88
C ILE A 7 -40.66 22.65 -25.67
N ILE A 8 -41.47 23.56 -25.13
CA ILE A 8 -41.11 24.36 -23.95
C ILE A 8 -40.93 23.47 -22.72
N ILE A 9 -41.79 22.47 -22.52
CA ILE A 9 -41.70 21.55 -21.38
C ILE A 9 -40.42 20.71 -21.46
N VAL A 10 -40.07 20.20 -22.64
CA VAL A 10 -38.83 19.43 -22.83
C VAL A 10 -37.60 20.31 -22.61
N PHE A 11 -37.63 21.56 -23.08
CA PHE A 11 -36.52 22.49 -22.88
C PHE A 11 -36.33 22.86 -21.39
N LEU A 12 -37.42 23.05 -20.66
CA LEU A 12 -37.39 23.28 -19.21
C LEU A 12 -36.88 22.06 -18.44
N ALA A 13 -37.26 20.84 -18.86
CA ALA A 13 -36.77 19.62 -18.26
C ALA A 13 -35.26 19.43 -18.49
N LEU A 14 -34.76 19.74 -19.69
CA LEU A 14 -33.33 19.69 -20.00
C LEU A 14 -32.53 20.71 -19.18
N LEU A 15 -33.02 21.95 -19.10
CA LEU A 15 -32.39 22.98 -18.26
C LEU A 15 -32.39 22.61 -16.76
N TYR A 16 -33.43 21.89 -16.29
CA TYR A 16 -33.48 21.41 -14.91
C TYR A 16 -32.45 20.30 -14.64
N ILE A 17 -32.25 19.39 -15.60
CA ILE A 17 -31.25 18.31 -15.49
C ILE A 17 -29.84 18.90 -15.46
N ASP A 18 -29.51 19.85 -16.33
CA ASP A 18 -28.21 20.53 -16.34
C ASP A 18 -27.96 21.30 -15.03
N TYR A 19 -29.00 21.94 -14.48
CA TYR A 19 -28.93 22.62 -13.19
C TYR A 19 -28.69 21.63 -12.03
N ALA A 20 -29.32 20.46 -12.05
CA ALA A 20 -29.16 19.44 -11.02
C ALA A 20 -27.75 18.81 -11.04
N LEU A 21 -27.22 18.51 -12.24
CA LEU A 21 -25.88 17.93 -12.38
C LEU A 21 -24.78 18.89 -11.90
N SER A 22 -24.95 20.19 -12.12
CA SER A 22 -24.00 21.22 -11.70
C SER A 22 -23.87 21.34 -10.16
N LYS A 23 -24.92 20.98 -9.40
CA LYS A 23 -24.87 21.03 -7.92
C LYS A 23 -24.10 19.88 -7.28
N GLU A 24 -23.92 18.74 -7.95
CA GLU A 24 -23.13 17.62 -7.42
C GLU A 24 -21.62 17.80 -7.62
N ALA A 25 -21.20 18.71 -8.51
CA ALA A 25 -19.79 18.98 -8.79
C ALA A 25 -19.08 19.85 -7.73
N LEU A 26 -19.79 20.39 -6.73
CA LEU A 26 -19.18 21.16 -5.65
C LEU A 26 -18.67 20.23 -4.54
N VAL A 27 -17.75 19.33 -4.90
CA VAL A 27 -16.88 18.65 -3.96
C VAL A 27 -16.00 19.72 -3.32
N LYS A 28 -16.42 20.13 -2.12
CA LYS A 28 -15.64 20.98 -1.22
C LYS A 28 -14.19 20.48 -1.22
N PRO A 29 -13.19 21.29 -1.57
CA PRO A 29 -11.81 20.89 -1.41
C PRO A 29 -11.63 20.57 0.08
N ARG A 30 -11.49 19.28 0.38
CA ARG A 30 -11.18 18.80 1.72
C ARG A 30 -9.83 19.42 2.02
N ALA A 31 -9.84 20.48 2.82
CA ALA A 31 -8.65 21.15 3.30
C ALA A 31 -7.65 20.06 3.70
N LEU A 32 -6.52 20.02 2.99
CA LEU A 32 -5.41 19.16 3.35
C LEU A 32 -4.99 19.68 4.73
N LYS A 33 -5.51 19.04 5.78
CA LYS A 33 -5.01 19.24 7.13
C LYS A 33 -3.53 18.88 7.00
N PRO A 34 -2.59 19.79 7.31
CA PRO A 34 -1.18 19.43 7.28
C PRO A 34 -1.04 18.27 8.25
N HIS A 35 -0.76 17.09 7.70
CA HIS A 35 -0.50 15.87 8.46
C HIS A 35 0.88 16.05 9.07
N ASN A 36 0.94 16.90 10.09
CA ASN A 36 2.04 16.95 11.04
C ASN A 36 1.84 15.79 12.02
N THR A 37 1.93 14.58 11.48
CA THR A 37 2.26 13.40 12.25
C THR A 37 3.72 13.23 11.95
N GLN A 38 4.60 13.29 12.96
CA GLN A 38 5.90 12.67 12.82
C GLN A 38 5.63 11.27 12.27
N ASP A 39 5.98 11.02 11.01
CA ASP A 39 5.87 9.69 10.41
C ASP A 39 6.78 8.80 11.23
N VAL A 40 6.21 8.17 12.26
CA VAL A 40 6.91 7.22 13.11
C VAL A 40 7.22 6.06 12.18
N GLU A 41 8.46 6.07 11.70
CA GLU A 41 8.97 5.09 10.77
C GLU A 41 8.74 3.69 11.34
N LYS A 42 7.81 2.96 10.71
CA LYS A 42 7.40 1.66 11.19
C LYS A 42 8.53 0.68 10.88
N SER A 43 9.01 -0.01 11.91
CA SER A 43 10.11 -0.96 11.77
C SER A 43 9.71 -2.37 12.16
N ILE A 44 10.39 -3.33 11.57
CA ILE A 44 10.17 -4.76 11.76
C ILE A 44 11.52 -5.47 11.92
N THR A 45 11.65 -6.34 12.91
CA THR A 45 12.93 -7.01 13.16
C THR A 45 13.12 -8.21 12.22
N CYS A 46 14.28 -8.34 11.60
CA CYS A 46 14.67 -9.56 10.88
C CYS A 46 14.98 -10.69 11.89
N ASP A 47 14.18 -11.75 11.83
CA ASP A 47 14.29 -12.93 12.69
C ASP A 47 14.28 -14.19 11.81
N ASP A 48 15.21 -15.11 12.08
CA ASP A 48 15.40 -16.36 11.34
C ASP A 48 14.49 -17.49 11.85
N LYS A 49 14.03 -17.40 13.10
CA LYS A 49 13.25 -18.43 13.79
C LYS A 49 11.77 -18.10 13.84
N LYS A 50 11.42 -16.83 14.01
CA LYS A 50 10.03 -16.39 14.18
C LYS A 50 9.63 -15.43 13.06
N PRO A 51 8.84 -15.92 12.07
CA PRO A 51 8.36 -15.06 11.00
C PRO A 51 7.57 -13.86 11.55
N LYS A 52 7.87 -12.66 11.06
CA LYS A 52 7.14 -11.45 11.46
C LYS A 52 5.96 -11.18 10.52
N LEU A 53 4.86 -10.71 11.08
CA LEU A 53 3.65 -10.40 10.32
C LEU A 53 3.84 -9.11 9.51
N VAL A 54 3.52 -9.16 8.23
CA VAL A 54 3.43 -8.00 7.33
C VAL A 54 2.02 -7.99 6.72
N ARG A 55 1.33 -6.86 6.87
CA ARG A 55 -0.03 -6.67 6.38
C ARG A 55 0.03 -5.92 5.05
N VAL A 56 -0.36 -6.57 3.97
CA VAL A 56 -0.37 -5.96 2.64
C VAL A 56 -1.79 -5.53 2.31
N THR A 57 -2.00 -4.24 2.03
CA THR A 57 -3.35 -3.77 1.65
C THR A 57 -3.66 -4.16 0.22
N SER A 58 -4.81 -4.77 -0.03
CA SER A 58 -5.27 -5.12 -1.39
C SER A 58 -5.31 -3.89 -2.31
N GLY A 59 -4.72 -4.00 -3.50
CA GLY A 59 -4.64 -2.88 -4.46
C GLY A 59 -3.63 -1.78 -4.09
N ARG A 60 -2.79 -2.01 -3.07
CA ARG A 60 -1.66 -1.16 -2.71
C ARG A 60 -0.38 -1.98 -2.62
N VAL A 61 0.73 -1.28 -2.62
CA VAL A 61 2.05 -1.87 -2.40
C VAL A 61 2.48 -1.66 -0.95
N THR A 62 3.16 -2.67 -0.41
CA THR A 62 3.89 -2.59 0.84
C THR A 62 5.37 -2.71 0.53
N VAL A 63 6.19 -1.82 1.09
CA VAL A 63 7.65 -1.81 0.85
C VAL A 63 8.36 -2.29 2.10
N LEU A 64 9.20 -3.32 1.96
CA LEU A 64 10.18 -3.68 2.99
C LEU A 64 11.53 -3.10 2.58
N ASN A 65 12.04 -2.14 3.35
CA ASN A 65 13.36 -1.55 3.13
C ASN A 65 14.40 -2.31 3.98
N PHE A 66 15.39 -2.91 3.33
CA PHE A 66 16.45 -3.67 3.99
C PHE A 66 17.74 -2.86 4.13
N PRO A 67 18.60 -3.15 5.12
CA PRO A 67 19.91 -2.50 5.24
C PRO A 67 20.82 -2.81 4.05
N PHE A 68 20.67 -4.02 3.48
CA PHE A 68 21.41 -4.49 2.31
C PHE A 68 20.44 -5.03 1.26
N LYS A 69 20.87 -5.01 0.00
CA LYS A 69 20.12 -5.60 -1.10
C LYS A 69 19.85 -7.09 -0.85
N PRO A 70 18.58 -7.54 -0.90
CA PRO A 70 18.27 -8.96 -0.87
C PRO A 70 18.99 -9.73 -1.99
N LYS A 71 19.62 -10.85 -1.63
CA LYS A 71 20.23 -11.75 -2.61
C LYS A 71 19.16 -12.57 -3.33
N GLU A 72 18.21 -13.07 -2.55
CA GLU A 72 17.15 -13.94 -3.03
C GLU A 72 15.90 -13.77 -2.17
N VAL A 73 14.73 -13.93 -2.79
CA VAL A 73 13.43 -13.88 -2.14
C VAL A 73 12.64 -15.10 -2.58
N VAL A 74 12.21 -15.91 -1.62
CA VAL A 74 11.46 -17.15 -1.85
C VAL A 74 10.07 -16.98 -1.28
N LEU A 75 9.06 -17.01 -2.16
CA LEU A 75 7.65 -16.99 -1.78
C LEU A 75 7.10 -18.40 -1.59
N GLY A 76 6.25 -18.58 -0.58
CA GLY A 76 5.50 -19.83 -0.40
C GLY A 76 4.35 -20.02 -1.38
N SER A 77 3.78 -18.94 -1.92
CA SER A 77 2.61 -18.97 -2.82
C SER A 77 2.59 -17.74 -3.72
N GLN A 78 2.00 -17.87 -4.91
CA GLN A 78 1.89 -16.83 -5.95
C GLN A 78 0.74 -15.84 -5.73
N ILE A 79 0.13 -15.83 -4.54
CA ILE A 79 -0.96 -14.90 -4.17
C ILE A 79 -0.46 -13.49 -3.79
N PHE A 80 0.86 -13.31 -3.79
CA PHE A 80 1.53 -12.02 -3.70
C PHE A 80 2.52 -11.92 -4.85
N ASP A 81 2.59 -10.74 -5.45
CA ASP A 81 3.62 -10.37 -6.41
C ASP A 81 4.70 -9.55 -5.69
N PHE A 82 5.93 -9.59 -6.20
CA PHE A 82 7.03 -8.84 -5.62
C PHE A 82 8.03 -8.34 -6.66
N LYS A 83 8.69 -7.25 -6.30
CA LYS A 83 9.79 -6.69 -7.08
C LYS A 83 10.89 -6.19 -6.18
N GLN A 84 12.11 -6.61 -6.47
CA GLN A 84 13.30 -6.09 -5.80
C GLN A 84 13.79 -4.83 -6.51
N ILE A 85 13.96 -3.75 -5.77
CA ILE A 85 14.47 -2.46 -6.27
C ILE A 85 15.53 -1.97 -5.31
N LYS A 86 16.81 -2.12 -5.68
CA LYS A 86 17.94 -1.83 -4.77
C LYS A 86 17.79 -2.62 -3.46
N ASN A 87 17.55 -1.93 -2.34
CA ASN A 87 17.39 -2.53 -1.03
C ASN A 87 15.92 -2.74 -0.64
N ASP A 88 15.00 -2.35 -1.52
CA ASP A 88 13.57 -2.45 -1.27
C ASP A 88 13.01 -3.74 -1.88
N LEU A 89 12.17 -4.43 -1.10
CA LEU A 89 11.27 -5.45 -1.59
C LEU A 89 9.87 -4.85 -1.62
N VAL A 90 9.39 -4.54 -2.81
CA VAL A 90 8.02 -4.08 -3.05
C VAL A 90 7.13 -5.30 -3.16
N ILE A 91 6.06 -5.35 -2.37
CA ILE A 91 5.13 -6.47 -2.27
C ILE A 91 3.73 -5.97 -2.62
N MET A 92 3.00 -6.72 -3.44
CA MET A 92 1.63 -6.43 -3.81
C MET A 92 0.75 -7.66 -3.62
N ALA A 93 -0.40 -7.49 -2.98
CA ALA A 93 -1.39 -8.56 -2.88
C ALA A 93 -2.15 -8.67 -4.21
N THR A 94 -2.14 -9.85 -4.82
CA THR A 94 -2.89 -10.12 -6.08
C THR A 94 -4.30 -10.67 -5.81
N HIS A 95 -4.57 -11.12 -4.58
CA HIS A 95 -5.88 -11.62 -4.15
C HIS A 95 -6.39 -10.89 -2.92
N ALA A 96 -7.72 -10.70 -2.81
CA ALA A 96 -8.36 -10.00 -1.69
C ALA A 96 -8.22 -10.72 -0.33
N LEU A 97 -8.01 -12.03 -0.34
CA LEU A 97 -7.78 -12.87 0.83
C LEU A 97 -6.61 -13.79 0.51
N GLY A 98 -5.46 -13.54 1.14
CA GLY A 98 -4.25 -14.31 0.89
C GLY A 98 -3.35 -14.28 2.10
N GLN A 99 -2.78 -15.43 2.43
CA GLN A 99 -1.75 -15.58 3.44
C GLN A 99 -0.66 -16.51 2.92
N THR A 100 0.60 -16.06 3.01
CA THR A 100 1.76 -16.87 2.66
C THR A 100 2.93 -16.49 3.55
N ASN A 101 3.94 -17.34 3.60
CA ASN A 101 5.26 -16.98 4.09
C ASN A 101 6.15 -16.48 2.94
N VAL A 102 7.10 -15.61 3.28
CA VAL A 102 8.23 -15.22 2.43
C VAL A 102 9.51 -15.35 3.23
N VAL A 103 10.54 -15.88 2.60
CA VAL A 103 11.90 -15.95 3.16
C VAL A 103 12.79 -15.09 2.30
N VAL A 104 13.45 -14.12 2.93
CA VAL A 104 14.36 -13.19 2.26
C VAL A 104 15.78 -13.51 2.70
N TYR A 105 16.62 -13.89 1.74
CA TYR A 105 18.03 -14.14 1.97
C TYR A 105 18.81 -12.83 1.84
N LEU A 106 19.41 -12.44 2.95
CA LEU A 106 20.42 -11.39 3.03
C LEU A 106 21.79 -12.07 3.13
N GLU A 107 22.86 -11.36 2.76
CA GLU A 107 24.26 -11.84 2.75
C GLU A 107 24.53 -13.27 3.27
N GLU A 108 24.54 -13.47 4.59
CA GLU A 108 24.79 -14.75 5.27
C GLU A 108 23.61 -15.23 6.15
N ARG A 109 22.40 -14.70 5.96
CA ARG A 109 21.25 -14.98 6.83
C ARG A 109 19.91 -14.89 6.10
N ARG A 110 18.85 -15.36 6.76
CA ARG A 110 17.49 -15.26 6.23
C ARG A 110 16.56 -14.56 7.21
N CYS A 111 15.72 -13.69 6.69
CA CYS A 111 14.59 -13.11 7.41
C CYS A 111 13.31 -13.81 6.96
N SER A 112 12.46 -14.21 7.89
CA SER A 112 11.16 -14.80 7.56
C SER A 112 10.03 -13.82 7.86
N PHE A 113 9.07 -13.71 6.94
CA PHE A 113 7.87 -12.90 7.14
C PHE A 113 6.62 -13.69 6.76
N ASN A 114 5.52 -13.44 7.47
CA ASN A 114 4.20 -13.91 7.13
C ASN A 114 3.43 -12.75 6.52
N LEU A 115 3.07 -12.86 5.24
CA LEU A 115 2.27 -11.88 4.53
C LEU A 115 0.79 -12.20 4.69
N VAL A 116 -0.01 -11.21 5.03
CA VAL A 116 -1.48 -11.32 5.05
C VAL A 116 -2.09 -10.17 4.27
N THR A 117 -3.07 -10.47 3.44
CA THR A 117 -3.84 -9.43 2.76
C THR A 117 -4.87 -8.84 3.70
N VAL A 118 -4.95 -7.51 3.75
CA VAL A 118 -5.97 -6.77 4.52
C VAL A 118 -6.72 -5.81 3.61
N LYS A 119 -7.97 -5.51 3.97
CA LYS A 119 -8.81 -4.54 3.22
C LYS A 119 -8.35 -3.09 3.42
N SER A 120 -7.90 -2.76 4.61
CA SER A 120 -7.43 -1.42 5.00
C SER A 120 -6.50 -1.52 6.20
N GLY A 121 -5.69 -0.48 6.43
CA GLY A 121 -4.77 -0.41 7.56
C GLY A 121 -3.60 -1.41 7.47
N GLY A 122 -3.19 -1.75 6.26
CA GLY A 122 -1.94 -2.48 6.04
C GLY A 122 -0.72 -1.58 6.23
N ASP A 123 0.44 -2.21 6.08
CA ASP A 123 1.74 -1.57 6.16
C ASP A 123 2.05 -0.89 4.82
N ASP A 124 2.49 0.37 4.86
CA ASP A 124 2.91 1.09 3.65
C ASP A 124 4.42 0.88 3.43
N ILE A 125 5.26 1.34 4.37
CA ILE A 125 6.71 1.15 4.36
C ILE A 125 7.14 0.58 5.72
N LEU A 126 7.95 -0.49 5.68
CA LEU A 126 8.55 -1.11 6.86
C LEU A 126 10.06 -1.12 6.73
N ILE A 127 10.75 -0.54 7.71
CA ILE A 127 12.20 -0.65 7.80
C ILE A 127 12.58 -1.93 8.50
N VAL A 128 13.30 -2.78 7.81
CA VAL A 128 13.77 -4.05 8.34
C VAL A 128 15.02 -3.79 9.19
N LYS A 129 14.88 -3.92 10.51
CA LYS A 129 16.00 -3.82 11.44
C LYS A 129 16.66 -5.17 11.60
N ASP A 130 17.92 -5.25 11.25
CA ASP A 130 18.74 -6.42 11.52
C ASP A 130 19.54 -6.23 12.84
N PRO A 131 19.34 -7.10 13.85
CA PRO A 131 20.11 -7.04 15.12
C PRO A 131 21.63 -7.12 14.96
N LYS A 132 22.14 -7.63 13.83
CA LYS A 132 23.58 -7.70 13.55
C LYS A 132 24.11 -6.45 12.85
N ASP A 133 23.24 -5.63 12.27
CA ASP A 133 23.64 -4.37 11.62
C ASP A 133 24.20 -3.37 12.64
N SER A 134 23.61 -3.30 13.83
CA SER A 134 24.10 -2.46 14.94
C SER A 134 25.48 -2.87 15.48
N GLN A 135 26.04 -4.01 15.07
CA GLN A 135 27.41 -4.39 15.44
C GLN A 135 28.47 -3.81 14.50
N TYR A 136 28.07 -3.20 13.38
CA TYR A 136 28.96 -2.59 12.39
C TYR A 136 29.03 -1.05 12.50
N GLU A 137 28.30 -0.43 13.43
CA GLU A 137 28.51 0.99 13.79
C GLU A 137 29.88 1.17 14.46
N VAL A 138 30.83 1.50 13.58
CA VAL A 138 32.19 2.04 13.72
C VAL A 138 32.79 2.03 15.13
N ARG A 139 33.78 1.14 15.33
CA ARG A 139 34.86 1.40 16.29
C ARG A 139 35.71 2.53 15.74
N PHE A 140 35.64 3.70 16.37
CA PHE A 140 36.59 4.80 16.19
C PHE A 140 37.89 4.51 16.95
#